data_AF-A0A9E3L0H5-F1
#
_entry.id   AF-A0A9E3L0H5-F1
#
_cell.length_a   1.000
_cell.length_b   1.000
_cell.length_c   1.000
_cell.angle_alpha   90.00
_cell.angle_beta   90.00
_cell.angle_gamma   90.00
#
_symmetry.space_group_name_H-M   'P 1'
#
loop_
_entity.id
_entity.type
_entity.pdbx_description
1 polymer ?
#
loop_
_entity_poly.entity_id
_entity_poly.type
_entity_poly.pdbx_seq_one_letter_code
_entity_poly.pdbx_strand_id
1 'polypeptide(L)'
;MRFLHLLVIGALVFAAAYVYRIKMESTARVERVLKLRAEIREQRDAIAVLRSEWAKLDAPLRLQGLSERHLPLKPLNANQYDQLKNLPERPPSFVRPGERDPIGAMLNTIDAAAEAPSTTGSVSSQEDKE
;
A
#
# COMPACT_ATOMS: atom_id res chain seq x y z
N MET A 1 27.33 -66.20 35.07
CA MET A 1 28.19 -65.08 35.53
C MET A 1 28.72 -64.22 34.39
N ARG A 2 29.38 -64.75 33.35
CA ARG A 2 29.94 -63.97 32.21
C ARG A 2 28.91 -63.13 31.43
N PHE A 3 27.75 -63.73 31.13
CA PHE A 3 26.67 -63.08 30.39
C PHE A 3 26.08 -61.85 31.11
N LEU A 4 26.02 -61.90 32.44
CA LEU A 4 25.53 -60.78 33.24
C LEU A 4 26.46 -59.57 33.12
N HIS A 5 27.78 -59.78 33.16
CA HIS A 5 28.75 -58.71 32.95
C HIS A 5 28.64 -58.09 31.55
N LEU A 6 28.47 -58.92 30.51
CA LEU A 6 28.27 -58.44 29.14
C LEU A 6 27.00 -57.57 29.01
N LEU A 7 25.91 -57.97 29.65
CA LEU A 7 24.65 -57.20 29.67
C LEU A 7 24.87 -55.85 30.37
N VAL A 8 25.52 -55.85 31.54
CA VAL A 8 25.79 -54.61 32.30
C VAL A 8 26.69 -53.65 31.51
N ILE A 9 27.72 -54.16 30.84
CA ILE A 9 28.60 -53.34 29.98
C ILE A 9 27.80 -52.77 28.80
N GLY A 10 26.96 -53.59 28.17
CA GLY A 10 26.08 -53.14 27.08
C GLY A 10 25.11 -52.04 27.54
N ALA A 11 24.50 -52.20 28.72
CA ALA A 11 23.62 -51.21 29.31
C ALA A 11 24.36 -49.89 29.62
N LEU A 12 25.61 -49.98 30.11
CA LEU A 12 26.45 -48.81 30.38
C LEU A 12 26.76 -48.03 29.09
N VAL A 13 27.19 -48.73 28.03
CA VAL A 13 27.49 -48.11 26.73
C VAL A 13 26.23 -47.48 26.13
N PHE A 14 25.08 -48.16 26.22
CA PHE A 14 23.81 -47.62 25.75
C PHE A 14 23.41 -46.35 26.49
N ALA A 15 23.52 -46.34 27.82
CA ALA A 15 23.24 -45.15 28.63
C ALA A 15 24.17 -43.98 28.28
N ALA A 16 25.46 -44.23 28.09
CA ALA A 16 26.42 -43.22 27.66
C ALA A 16 26.08 -42.64 26.27
N ALA A 17 25.76 -43.50 25.31
CA ALA A 17 25.34 -43.08 23.96
C ALA A 17 24.02 -42.28 23.98
N TYR A 18 23.06 -42.69 24.81
CA TYR A 18 21.78 -42.01 24.97
C TYR A 18 21.94 -40.58 25.52
N VAL A 19 22.74 -40.42 26.57
CA VAL A 19 23.06 -39.10 27.14
C VAL A 19 23.76 -38.21 26.13
N TYR A 20 24.70 -38.76 25.35
CA TYR A 20 25.38 -38.02 24.30
C TYR A 20 24.42 -37.55 23.20
N ARG A 21 23.49 -38.42 22.77
CA ARG A 21 22.43 -38.05 21.82
C ARG A 21 21.59 -36.89 22.34
N ILE A 22 21.14 -36.95 23.60
CA ILE A 22 20.36 -35.87 24.22
C ILE A 22 21.14 -34.55 24.22
N LYS A 23 22.43 -34.59 24.58
CA LYS A 23 23.28 -33.40 24.60
C LYS A 23 23.38 -32.76 23.20
N MET A 24 23.57 -33.56 22.16
CA MET A 24 23.72 -33.05 20.79
C MET A 24 22.41 -32.55 20.17
N GLU A 25 21.28 -33.19 20.50
CA GLU A 25 19.97 -32.75 20.00
C GLU A 25 19.55 -31.39 20.56
N SER A 26 19.96 -31.08 21.78
CA SER A 26 19.75 -29.76 22.40
C SER A 26 20.53 -28.67 21.65
N THR A 27 21.83 -28.89 21.40
CA THR A 27 22.69 -27.90 20.74
C THR A 27 22.22 -27.59 19.31
N ALA A 28 21.82 -28.60 18.54
CA ALA A 28 21.36 -28.42 17.16
C ALA A 28 20.02 -27.68 17.04
N ARG A 29 19.18 -27.67 18.09
CA ARG A 29 17.94 -26.89 18.11
C ARG A 29 18.18 -25.43 18.53
N VAL A 30 19.08 -25.21 19.50
CA VAL A 30 19.48 -23.86 19.91
C VAL A 30 20.14 -23.11 18.76
N GLU A 31 21.06 -23.75 18.03
CA GLU A 31 21.73 -23.16 16.88
C GLU A 31 20.74 -22.76 15.77
N ARG A 32 19.73 -23.60 15.51
CA ARG A 32 18.67 -23.28 14.54
C ARG A 32 17.82 -22.08 14.97
N VAL A 33 17.47 -21.98 16.25
CA VAL A 33 16.70 -20.83 16.75
C VAL A 33 17.51 -19.54 16.67
N LEU A 34 18.81 -19.59 16.98
CA LEU A 34 19.69 -18.44 16.85
C LEU A 34 19.84 -17.99 15.40
N LYS A 35 20.04 -18.94 14.47
CA LYS A 35 20.09 -18.65 13.03
C LYS A 35 18.80 -18.00 12.54
N LEU A 36 17.64 -18.55 12.90
CA LEU A 36 16.34 -18.01 12.49
C LEU A 36 16.10 -16.61 13.08
N ARG A 37 16.50 -16.36 14.33
CA ARG A 37 16.41 -15.02 14.94
C ARG A 37 17.29 -14.00 14.23
N ALA A 38 18.49 -14.40 13.78
CA ALA A 38 19.37 -13.54 13.01
C ALA A 38 18.73 -13.17 11.66
N GLU A 39 18.17 -14.15 10.94
CA GLU A 39 17.47 -13.95 9.67
C GLU A 39 16.24 -13.03 9.81
N ILE A 40 15.43 -13.24 10.87
CA ILE A 40 14.28 -12.35 11.17
C ILE A 40 14.74 -10.91 11.40
N ARG A 41 15.89 -10.70 12.05
CA ARG A 41 16.42 -9.35 12.29
C ARG A 41 16.83 -8.69 10.99
N GLU A 42 17.55 -9.40 10.14
CA GLU A 42 17.96 -8.92 8.82
C GLU A 42 16.75 -8.52 7.95
N GLN A 43 15.71 -9.36 7.93
CA GLN A 43 14.47 -9.05 7.20
C GLN A 43 13.77 -7.80 7.74
N ARG A 44 13.76 -7.60 9.06
CA ARG A 44 13.16 -6.40 9.67
C ARG A 44 13.93 -5.14 9.34
N ASP A 45 15.26 -5.22 9.28
CA ASP A 45 16.11 -4.10 8.89
C ASP A 45 15.87 -3.74 7.41
N ALA A 46 15.74 -4.73 6.52
CA ALA A 46 15.38 -4.51 5.12
C ALA A 46 14.01 -3.84 4.95
N ILE A 47 12.99 -4.27 5.71
CA ILE A 47 11.66 -3.64 5.71
C ILE A 47 11.73 -2.19 6.20
N ALA A 48 12.54 -1.92 7.24
CA ALA A 48 12.71 -0.56 7.75
C ALA A 48 13.32 0.38 6.71
N VAL A 49 14.32 -0.10 5.95
CA VAL A 49 14.91 0.65 4.83
C VAL A 49 13.85 0.93 3.76
N LEU A 50 13.14 -0.10 3.27
CA LEU A 50 12.10 0.10 2.26
C LEU A 50 11.00 1.07 2.72
N ARG A 51 10.61 1.01 4.00
CA ARG A 51 9.63 1.93 4.57
C ARG A 51 10.14 3.37 4.61
N SER A 52 11.44 3.56 4.86
CA SER A 52 12.07 4.88 4.81
C SER A 52 12.11 5.44 3.38
N GLU A 53 12.37 4.60 2.39
CA GLU A 53 12.35 4.98 0.98
C GLU A 53 10.93 5.32 0.52
N TRP A 54 9.94 4.53 0.96
CA TRP A 54 8.53 4.80 0.67
C TRP A 54 8.08 6.11 1.30
N ALA A 55 8.42 6.37 2.56
CA ALA A 55 8.13 7.65 3.21
C ALA A 55 8.77 8.86 2.50
N LYS A 56 9.96 8.67 1.90
CA LYS A 56 10.61 9.70 1.08
C LYS A 56 9.87 9.92 -0.25
N LEU A 57 9.28 8.88 -0.83
CA LEU A 57 8.54 8.96 -2.09
C LEU A 57 7.13 9.56 -1.91
N ASP A 58 6.47 9.21 -0.81
CA ASP A 58 5.12 9.67 -0.44
C ASP A 58 5.11 11.06 0.22
N ALA A 59 6.24 11.77 0.20
CA ALA A 59 6.33 13.12 0.75
C ALA A 59 5.26 14.03 0.10
N PRO A 60 4.25 14.50 0.85
CA PRO A 60 3.07 15.15 0.28
C PRO A 60 3.42 16.43 -0.47
N LEU A 61 4.49 17.11 -0.05
CA LEU A 61 5.01 18.30 -0.72
C LEU A 61 5.54 17.99 -2.13
N ARG A 62 6.14 16.81 -2.36
CA ARG A 62 6.58 16.40 -3.71
C ARG A 62 5.40 16.03 -4.59
N LEU A 63 4.42 15.30 -4.06
CA LEU A 63 3.21 14.94 -4.78
C LEU A 63 2.39 16.18 -5.16
N GLN A 64 2.30 17.16 -4.25
CA GLN A 64 1.67 18.45 -4.51
C GLN A 64 2.41 19.22 -5.62
N GLY A 65 3.74 19.33 -5.55
CA GLY A 65 4.52 20.00 -6.59
C GLY A 65 4.47 19.31 -7.97
N LEU A 66 4.38 17.97 -8.00
CA LEU A 66 4.14 17.23 -9.25
C LEU A 66 2.72 17.46 -9.78
N SER A 67 1.72 17.51 -8.89
CA SER A 67 0.34 17.80 -9.28
C SER A 67 0.20 19.21 -9.85
N GLU A 68 0.84 20.22 -9.24
CA GLU A 68 0.79 21.61 -9.70
C GLU A 68 1.51 21.81 -11.05
N ARG A 69 2.57 21.03 -11.32
CA ARG A 69 3.36 21.16 -12.55
C ARG A 69 2.76 20.39 -13.73
N HIS A 70 2.21 19.20 -13.49
CA HIS A 70 1.81 18.28 -14.57
C HIS A 70 0.30 18.11 -14.71
N LEU A 71 -0.49 18.69 -13.80
CA LEU A 71 -1.94 18.61 -13.84
C LEU A 71 -2.50 20.03 -13.62
N PRO A 72 -3.36 20.57 -14.49
CA PRO A 72 -3.93 21.91 -14.31
C PRO A 72 -4.89 22.03 -13.09
N LEU A 73 -4.84 21.10 -12.12
CA LEU A 73 -5.76 20.98 -11.00
C LEU A 73 -5.62 22.14 -10.00
N LYS A 74 -6.76 22.76 -9.66
CA LYS A 74 -6.84 23.67 -8.50
C LYS A 74 -6.72 22.85 -7.20
N PRO A 75 -6.00 23.37 -6.19
CA PRO A 75 -5.88 22.71 -4.89
C PRO A 75 -7.28 22.49 -4.28
N LEU A 76 -7.50 21.30 -3.74
CA LEU A 76 -8.75 20.97 -3.03
C LEU A 76 -8.94 21.95 -1.87
N ASN A 77 -10.06 22.67 -1.86
CA ASN A 77 -10.42 23.55 -0.75
C ASN A 77 -11.22 22.74 0.27
N ALA A 78 -10.97 22.97 1.57
CA ALA A 78 -11.67 22.27 2.66
C ALA A 78 -13.21 22.39 2.58
N ASN A 79 -13.70 23.45 1.94
CA ASN A 79 -15.14 23.71 1.75
C ASN A 79 -15.78 22.85 0.64
N GLN A 80 -15.00 22.06 -0.10
CA GLN A 80 -15.49 21.13 -1.14
C GLN A 80 -15.83 19.75 -0.58
N TYR A 81 -15.49 19.48 0.68
CA TYR A 81 -15.90 18.28 1.39
C TYR A 81 -17.27 18.51 2.01
N ASP A 82 -18.28 17.79 1.51
CA ASP A 82 -19.56 17.72 2.20
C ASP A 82 -20.09 16.27 2.20
N GLN A 83 -20.90 15.95 3.20
CA GLN A 83 -21.48 14.61 3.31
C GLN A 83 -22.61 14.46 2.30
N LEU A 84 -22.78 13.26 1.74
CA LEU A 84 -23.76 13.00 0.68
C LEU A 84 -25.19 13.45 1.04
N LYS A 85 -25.52 13.44 2.33
CA LYS A 85 -26.81 13.90 2.89
C LYS A 85 -27.04 15.42 2.87
N ASN A 86 -25.97 16.21 2.68
CA ASN A 86 -26.01 17.67 2.62
C ASN A 86 -26.05 18.17 1.17
N LEU A 87 -25.99 17.28 0.17
CA LEU A 87 -26.22 17.68 -1.21
C LEU A 87 -27.68 18.11 -1.37
N PRO A 88 -27.94 19.28 -1.99
CA PRO A 88 -29.29 19.69 -2.32
C PRO A 88 -29.93 18.65 -3.24
N GLU A 89 -31.24 18.43 -3.10
CA GLU A 89 -31.98 17.58 -4.03
C GLU A 89 -31.79 18.06 -5.46
N ARG A 90 -31.59 17.10 -6.38
CA ARG A 90 -31.41 17.41 -7.80
C ARG A 90 -32.59 18.27 -8.26
N PRO A 91 -32.36 19.47 -8.82
CA PRO A 91 -33.43 20.35 -9.24
C PRO A 91 -34.35 19.61 -10.22
N PRO A 92 -35.68 19.84 -10.15
CA PRO A 92 -36.61 19.20 -11.05
C PRO A 92 -36.22 19.54 -12.49
N SER A 93 -35.98 18.48 -13.28
CA SER A 93 -35.78 18.61 -14.72
C SER A 93 -37.03 19.21 -15.33
N PHE A 94 -36.97 20.46 -15.80
CA PHE A 94 -38.04 21.10 -16.58
C PHE A 94 -38.16 20.51 -18.00
N VAL A 95 -37.37 19.48 -18.31
CA VAL A 95 -37.34 18.81 -19.60
C VAL A 95 -38.18 17.53 -19.51
N ARG A 96 -39.10 17.35 -20.47
CA ARG A 96 -39.90 16.12 -20.59
C ARG A 96 -38.98 14.91 -20.81
N PRO A 97 -39.27 13.75 -20.18
CA PRO A 97 -38.46 12.54 -20.40
C PRO A 97 -38.40 12.18 -21.88
N GLY A 98 -37.20 12.23 -22.47
CA GLY A 98 -36.96 11.95 -23.90
C GLY A 98 -36.73 13.17 -24.79
N GLU A 99 -36.93 14.39 -24.29
CA GLU A 99 -36.61 15.63 -24.99
C GLU A 99 -35.19 16.10 -24.59
N ARG A 100 -34.37 16.55 -25.55
CA ARG A 100 -33.03 17.09 -25.24
C ARG A 100 -33.22 18.45 -24.56
N ASP A 101 -32.56 18.68 -23.44
CA ASP A 101 -32.54 19.99 -22.78
C ASP A 101 -32.15 21.06 -23.81
N PRO A 102 -32.94 22.13 -24.03
CA PRO A 102 -32.60 23.17 -24.99
C PRO A 102 -31.22 23.79 -24.69
N ILE A 103 -30.84 23.91 -23.41
CA ILE A 103 -29.51 24.41 -23.04
C ILE A 103 -28.45 23.35 -23.31
N GLY A 104 -28.72 22.08 -22.98
CA GLY A 104 -27.80 20.96 -23.27
C GLY A 104 -27.58 20.72 -24.78
N ALA A 105 -28.57 21.00 -25.62
CA ALA A 105 -28.44 20.93 -27.07
C ALA A 105 -27.58 22.08 -27.61
N MET A 106 -27.76 23.29 -27.08
CA MET A 106 -26.91 24.44 -27.45
C MET A 106 -25.46 24.26 -27.01
N LEU A 107 -25.23 23.73 -25.80
CA LEU A 107 -23.88 23.40 -25.32
C LEU A 107 -23.22 22.33 -26.20
N ASN A 108 -23.94 21.28 -26.58
CA ASN A 108 -23.40 20.26 -27.51
C ASN A 108 -23.06 20.85 -28.89
N THR A 109 -23.82 21.82 -29.40
CA THR A 109 -23.46 22.49 -30.67
C THR A 109 -22.23 23.37 -30.53
N ILE A 110 -22.02 23.97 -29.37
CA ILE A 110 -20.84 24.78 -29.05
C ILE A 110 -19.62 23.87 -28.86
N ASP A 111 -19.76 22.75 -28.15
CA ASP A 111 -18.72 21.73 -27.98
C ASP A 111 -18.37 21.03 -29.31
N ALA A 112 -19.36 20.78 -30.19
CA ALA A 112 -19.11 20.22 -31.52
C ALA A 112 -18.42 21.21 -32.47
N ALA A 113 -18.62 22.53 -32.28
CA ALA A 113 -17.89 23.57 -32.99
C ALA A 113 -16.49 23.81 -32.38
N ALA A 114 -16.33 23.53 -31.09
CA ALA A 114 -15.08 23.58 -30.35
C ALA A 114 -14.45 22.18 -30.26
N GLU A 115 -14.00 21.64 -31.40
CA GLU A 115 -13.26 20.37 -31.47
C GLU A 115 -11.82 20.54 -30.91
N ALA A 116 -11.72 20.95 -29.65
CA ALA A 116 -10.55 20.84 -28.80
C ALA A 116 -10.97 20.04 -27.55
N PRO A 117 -10.15 19.08 -27.07
CA PRO A 117 -10.57 18.11 -26.08
C PRO A 117 -11.05 18.80 -24.80
N SER A 118 -12.35 18.69 -24.52
CA SER A 118 -12.98 19.16 -23.28
C SER A 118 -12.46 18.36 -22.10
N THR A 119 -11.39 18.88 -21.50
CA THR A 119 -10.80 18.36 -20.28
C THR A 119 -11.78 18.64 -19.13
N THR A 120 -12.61 17.65 -18.80
CA THR A 120 -13.41 17.68 -17.57
C THR A 120 -12.47 17.51 -16.39
N GLY A 121 -12.07 18.63 -15.82
CA GLY A 121 -11.19 18.68 -14.66
C GLY A 121 -10.19 19.81 -14.78
N SER A 122 -10.49 20.88 -14.06
CA SER A 122 -9.65 22.03 -13.70
C SER A 122 -9.58 23.24 -14.62
N VAL A 123 -9.77 24.39 -13.97
CA VAL A 123 -9.94 25.71 -14.59
C VAL A 123 -8.55 26.30 -14.85
N SER A 124 -8.18 26.43 -16.11
CA SER A 124 -7.09 27.32 -16.53
C SER A 124 -7.52 28.78 -16.32
N SER A 125 -6.91 29.47 -15.34
CA SER A 125 -6.87 30.94 -15.39
C SER A 125 -5.80 31.32 -16.41
N GLN A 126 -6.24 31.83 -17.56
CA GLN A 126 -5.45 32.79 -18.33
C GLN A 126 -5.63 34.20 -17.70
N GLU A 127 -4.69 35.08 -18.06
CA GLU A 127 -4.47 36.48 -17.65
C GLU A 127 -3.51 36.64 -16.46
N ASP A 128 -2.37 37.32 -16.59
CA ASP A 128 -2.18 38.58 -17.31
C ASP A 128 -0.96 38.62 -18.27
N LYS A 129 -1.16 39.32 -19.40
CA LYS A 129 -0.12 40.01 -20.16
C LYS A 129 -0.05 41.46 -19.65
N GLU A 130 1.15 41.91 -19.29
CA GLU A 130 1.66 43.22 -19.70
C GLU A 130 2.94 43.00 -20.50
#